data_AF-A0A812LXK1-F1
#
_entry.id   AF-A0A812LXK1-F1
#
_cell.length_a   1.000
_cell.length_b   1.000
_cell.length_c   1.000
_cell.angle_alpha   90.00
_cell.angle_beta   90.00
_cell.angle_gamma   90.00
#
_symmetry.space_group_name_H-M   'P 1'
#
loop_
_entity.id
_entity.type
_entity.pdbx_description
1 polymer ?
#
loop_
_entity_poly.entity_id
_entity_poly.type
_entity_poly.pdbx_seq_one_letter_code
_entity_poly.pdbx_strand_id
1 'polypeptide(L)'
;IVARVRFSFLEFFEEAEDAVASGSRIRAFSAPPLRSATVPSCAEEPVLLESAKESKESPEPVRNRGSEGHPFFCARPCIRYQTSGTCQLGSDCGFCHHVHEPEIKLDKRHRAAV
;
A
#
# COMPACT_ATOMS: atom_id res chain seq x y z
N ILE A 1 -23.19 -34.37 34.28
CA ILE A 1 -23.99 -33.13 34.09
C ILE A 1 -23.09 -32.12 33.41
N VAL A 2 -23.19 -31.99 32.08
CA VAL A 2 -22.62 -30.88 31.32
C VAL A 2 -23.69 -30.51 30.30
N ALA A 3 -24.31 -29.35 30.52
CA ALA A 3 -25.41 -28.87 29.71
C ALA A 3 -24.91 -28.55 28.30
N ARG A 4 -25.44 -29.29 27.31
CA ARG A 4 -25.35 -28.93 25.90
C ARG A 4 -26.28 -27.75 25.67
N VAL A 5 -25.75 -26.54 25.60
CA VAL A 5 -26.54 -25.40 25.13
C VAL A 5 -26.69 -25.53 23.62
N ARG A 6 -27.83 -26.08 23.20
CA ARG A 6 -28.30 -26.04 21.82
C ARG A 6 -28.76 -24.62 21.53
N PHE A 7 -28.05 -23.91 20.66
CA PHE A 7 -28.52 -22.62 20.16
C PHE A 7 -29.60 -22.91 19.11
N SER A 8 -30.83 -23.11 19.56
CA SER A 8 -31.98 -23.24 18.70
C SER A 8 -32.29 -21.87 18.11
N PHE A 9 -31.92 -21.73 16.84
CA PHE A 9 -32.43 -20.78 15.86
C PHE A 9 -33.97 -20.81 15.87
N LEU A 10 -34.61 -19.93 16.64
CA LEU A 10 -36.02 -19.60 16.50
C LEU A 10 -36.14 -18.10 16.24
N GLU A 11 -36.59 -17.78 15.02
CA GLU A 11 -37.78 -16.96 14.77
C GLU A 11 -38.01 -15.83 15.77
N PHE A 12 -37.47 -14.65 15.43
CA PHE A 12 -37.90 -13.37 15.98
C PHE A 12 -38.31 -12.46 14.82
N PHE A 13 -39.47 -12.77 14.24
CA PHE A 13 -40.22 -11.89 13.35
C PHE A 13 -41.47 -11.49 14.12
N GLU A 14 -41.43 -10.32 14.76
CA GLU A 14 -42.65 -9.62 15.15
C GLU A 14 -42.40 -8.12 15.02
N GLU A 15 -43.31 -7.49 14.28
CA GLU A 15 -43.31 -6.11 13.79
C GLU A 15 -43.07 -5.07 14.90
N ALA A 16 -42.16 -4.14 14.65
CA ALA A 16 -42.21 -2.81 15.24
C ALA A 16 -41.65 -1.81 14.22
N GLU A 17 -42.51 -0.86 13.90
CA GLU A 17 -42.45 0.11 12.82
C GLU A 17 -41.35 1.17 13.05
N ASP A 18 -40.85 1.69 11.93
CA ASP A 18 -40.15 2.97 11.73
C ASP A 18 -38.99 3.37 12.66
N ALA A 19 -37.76 3.02 12.25
CA ALA A 19 -36.60 3.89 12.48
C ALA A 19 -35.54 3.67 11.40
N VAL A 20 -35.44 4.64 10.48
CA VAL A 20 -34.36 4.76 9.50
C VAL A 20 -33.05 5.02 10.26
N ALA A 21 -32.28 3.97 10.53
CA ALA A 21 -30.89 4.09 10.98
C ALA A 21 -29.98 3.59 9.85
N SER A 22 -29.75 4.47 8.87
CA SER A 22 -28.70 4.31 7.86
C SER A 22 -27.37 4.07 8.58
N GLY A 23 -26.90 2.81 8.53
CA GLY A 23 -25.63 2.40 9.09
C GLY A 23 -24.47 3.06 8.38
N SER A 24 -24.18 4.31 8.72
CA SER A 24 -22.96 4.99 8.32
C SER A 24 -21.78 4.31 9.00
N ARG A 25 -20.96 3.61 8.21
CA ARG A 25 -19.65 3.13 8.64
C ARG A 25 -18.82 4.37 9.01
N ILE A 26 -18.71 4.64 10.31
CA ILE A 26 -17.88 5.72 10.82
C ILE A 26 -16.43 5.34 10.51
N ARG A 27 -15.87 5.92 9.43
CA ARG A 27 -14.44 5.83 9.17
C ARG A 27 -13.74 6.59 10.29
N ALA A 28 -12.96 5.89 11.11
CA ALA A 28 -12.03 6.55 12.01
C ALA A 28 -11.07 7.40 11.16
N PHE A 29 -11.23 8.72 11.23
CA PHE A 29 -10.35 9.67 10.57
C PHE A 29 -9.04 9.65 11.36
N SER A 30 -8.06 8.84 10.93
CA SER A 30 -6.72 8.94 11.51
C SER A 30 -6.19 10.33 11.19
N ALA A 31 -6.11 11.18 12.21
CA ALA A 31 -5.57 12.52 12.07
C ALA A 31 -4.13 12.44 11.52
N PRO A 32 -3.77 13.24 10.51
CA PRO A 32 -2.40 13.31 10.05
C PRO A 32 -1.50 13.81 11.18
N PRO A 33 -0.26 13.31 11.32
CA PRO A 33 0.63 13.77 12.37
C PRO A 33 0.96 15.26 12.18
N LEU A 34 0.75 16.05 13.22
CA LEU A 34 1.23 17.43 13.30
C LEU A 34 2.76 17.41 13.42
N ARG A 35 3.45 17.46 12.28
CA ARG A 35 4.88 17.75 12.24
C ARG A 35 5.05 19.24 12.51
N SER A 36 5.49 19.55 13.73
CA SER A 36 5.81 20.90 14.19
C SER A 36 6.79 21.55 13.22
N ALA A 37 6.42 22.74 12.74
CA ALA A 37 7.33 23.66 12.12
C ALA A 37 8.39 24.12 13.15
N THR A 38 9.53 24.53 12.60
CA THR A 38 10.61 25.30 13.23
C THR A 38 11.73 24.49 13.89
N VAL A 39 12.77 24.19 13.12
CA VAL A 39 14.15 24.26 13.64
C VAL A 39 14.70 25.65 13.33
N PRO A 40 15.28 26.36 14.31
CA PRO A 40 15.84 27.69 14.11
C PRO A 40 17.18 27.64 13.36
N SER A 41 17.38 28.72 12.60
CA SER A 41 18.61 29.17 11.94
C SER A 41 19.88 28.99 12.77
N CYS A 42 20.93 28.44 12.15
CA CYS A 42 22.32 28.74 12.47
C CYS A 42 23.16 28.73 11.18
N ALA A 43 23.44 29.93 10.69
CA ALA A 43 24.58 30.39 9.89
C ALA A 43 25.02 29.59 8.64
N GLU A 44 24.75 30.25 7.51
CA GLU A 44 25.52 30.33 6.27
C GLU A 44 27.03 30.02 6.34
N GLU A 45 27.50 29.15 5.45
CA GLU A 45 28.86 29.14 4.91
C GLU A 45 28.75 28.81 3.40
N PRO A 46 29.16 29.71 2.47
CA PRO A 46 29.01 29.49 1.04
C PRO A 46 30.18 28.67 0.47
N VAL A 47 30.00 27.35 0.35
CA VAL A 47 30.89 26.53 -0.48
C VAL A 47 30.44 26.59 -1.94
N LEU A 48 31.07 27.51 -2.66
CA LEU A 48 31.16 27.46 -4.12
C LEU A 48 31.90 26.17 -4.52
N LEU A 49 31.21 25.26 -5.21
CA LEU A 49 31.88 24.41 -6.17
C LEU A 49 30.99 24.17 -7.37
N GLU A 50 31.25 24.97 -8.40
CA GLU A 50 30.87 24.69 -9.78
C GLU A 50 31.58 23.41 -10.22
N SER A 51 30.81 22.43 -10.70
CA SER A 51 31.34 21.49 -11.67
C SER A 51 30.20 20.93 -12.51
N ALA A 52 30.03 21.53 -13.68
CA ALA A 52 29.33 20.93 -14.80
C ALA A 52 29.90 19.54 -15.07
N LYS A 53 29.06 18.51 -14.95
CA LYS A 53 29.26 17.22 -15.61
C LYS A 53 27.96 16.82 -16.28
N GLU A 54 27.89 17.20 -17.54
CA GLU A 54 27.13 16.54 -18.61
C GLU A 54 27.13 15.02 -18.39
N SER A 55 26.02 14.47 -17.88
CA SER A 55 25.87 13.03 -17.73
C SER A 55 25.04 12.49 -18.89
N LYS A 56 25.72 11.80 -19.80
CA LYS A 56 25.19 10.87 -20.82
C LYS A 56 23.80 10.32 -20.45
N GLU A 57 22.83 10.65 -21.28
CA GLU A 57 21.51 10.01 -21.30
C GLU A 57 21.63 8.62 -21.93
N SER A 58 22.05 7.63 -21.13
CA SER A 58 21.61 6.25 -21.33
C SER A 58 20.19 6.14 -20.75
N PRO A 59 19.27 5.37 -21.36
CA PRO A 59 17.99 5.04 -20.75
C PRO A 59 18.25 4.09 -19.57
N GLU A 60 18.80 4.64 -18.49
CA GLU A 60 18.90 3.96 -17.20
C GLU A 60 17.47 3.67 -16.75
N PRO A 61 17.16 2.43 -16.35
CA PRO A 61 15.83 2.08 -15.88
C PRO A 61 15.48 3.00 -14.71
N VAL A 62 14.36 3.73 -14.86
CA VAL A 62 13.86 4.71 -13.90
C VAL A 62 13.83 4.07 -12.51
N ARG A 63 14.81 4.43 -11.66
CA ARG A 63 14.89 3.94 -10.28
C ARG A 63 13.70 4.49 -9.51
N ASN A 64 12.76 3.62 -9.17
CA ASN A 64 11.60 3.96 -8.36
C ASN A 64 11.80 3.46 -6.92
N ARG A 65 11.17 4.13 -5.95
CA ARG A 65 11.31 3.81 -4.51
C ARG A 65 11.01 2.36 -4.17
N GLY A 66 10.05 1.75 -4.87
CA GLY A 66 9.69 0.34 -4.66
C GLY A 66 10.76 -0.68 -5.07
N SER A 67 11.72 -0.27 -5.91
CA SER A 67 12.85 -1.12 -6.34
C SER A 67 14.06 -1.03 -5.41
N GLU A 68 14.02 -0.15 -4.39
CA GLU A 68 15.06 -0.07 -3.37
C GLU A 68 15.13 -1.39 -2.59
N GLY A 69 16.33 -2.00 -2.54
CA GLY A 69 16.54 -3.29 -1.88
C GLY A 69 16.39 -4.53 -2.77
N HIS A 70 16.17 -4.38 -4.09
CA HIS A 70 16.20 -5.51 -5.03
C HIS A 70 17.60 -6.19 -5.02
N PRO A 71 17.70 -7.54 -5.05
CA PRO A 71 16.64 -8.52 -5.26
C PRO A 71 16.00 -9.10 -3.99
N PHE A 72 16.58 -8.86 -2.81
CA PHE A 72 16.22 -9.60 -1.59
C PHE A 72 15.16 -8.91 -0.72
N PHE A 73 15.14 -7.58 -0.72
CA PHE A 73 14.33 -6.76 0.21
C PHE A 73 13.55 -5.65 -0.50
N CYS A 74 13.30 -5.77 -1.80
CA CYS A 74 12.47 -4.81 -2.51
C CYS A 74 10.98 -4.94 -2.14
N ALA A 75 10.21 -3.92 -2.50
CA ALA A 75 8.77 -4.00 -2.40
C ALA A 75 8.19 -5.07 -3.34
N ARG A 76 6.91 -5.41 -3.13
CA ARG A 76 6.16 -6.33 -4.01
C ARG A 76 6.22 -5.84 -5.48
N PRO A 77 6.28 -6.75 -6.47
CA PRO A 77 6.32 -6.37 -7.88
C PRO A 77 5.12 -5.53 -8.34
N CYS A 78 5.39 -4.57 -9.22
CA CYS A 78 4.39 -3.75 -9.88
C CYS A 78 3.68 -4.55 -10.98
N ILE A 79 2.41 -4.87 -10.74
CA ILE A 79 1.60 -5.67 -11.68
C ILE A 79 1.51 -5.00 -13.05
N ARG A 80 1.39 -3.67 -13.09
CA ARG A 80 1.32 -2.92 -14.36
C ARG A 80 2.63 -3.02 -15.12
N TYR A 81 3.75 -2.73 -14.46
CA TYR A 81 5.06 -2.84 -15.10
C TYR A 81 5.37 -4.26 -15.57
N GLN A 82 5.03 -5.30 -14.81
CA GLN A 82 5.20 -6.69 -15.24
C GLN A 82 4.31 -7.10 -16.42
N THR A 83 3.08 -6.57 -16.51
CA THR A 83 2.13 -6.96 -17.56
C THR A 83 2.35 -6.16 -18.85
N SER A 84 2.58 -4.85 -18.74
CA SER A 84 2.63 -3.93 -19.88
C SER A 84 4.01 -3.31 -20.13
N GLY A 85 5.02 -3.62 -19.28
CA GLY A 85 6.35 -3.01 -19.35
C GLY A 85 6.39 -1.54 -18.96
N THR A 86 5.25 -0.96 -18.57
CA THR A 86 5.08 0.48 -18.32
C THR A 86 4.23 0.71 -17.08
N CYS A 87 4.62 1.72 -16.29
CA CYS A 87 3.86 2.16 -15.13
C CYS A 87 3.55 3.65 -15.25
N GLN A 88 2.29 4.03 -15.05
CA GLN A 88 1.86 5.42 -15.11
C GLN A 88 2.48 6.29 -14.00
N LEU A 89 2.87 5.68 -12.86
CA LEU A 89 3.51 6.39 -11.76
C LEU A 89 5.02 6.62 -11.98
N GLY A 90 5.64 5.95 -12.95
CA GLY A 90 7.07 6.10 -13.22
C GLY A 90 7.94 5.88 -11.97
N SER A 91 8.77 6.88 -11.63
CA SER A 91 9.67 6.90 -10.46
C SER A 91 8.95 6.95 -9.11
N ASP A 92 7.73 7.46 -9.07
CA ASP A 92 6.95 7.60 -7.83
C ASP A 92 6.21 6.31 -7.46
N CYS A 93 6.31 5.27 -8.29
CA CYS A 93 5.73 3.97 -7.99
C CYS A 93 6.37 3.35 -6.74
N GLY A 94 5.54 3.00 -5.76
CA GLY A 94 5.97 2.29 -4.54
C GLY A 94 6.17 0.78 -4.71
N PHE A 95 6.06 0.23 -5.92
CA PHE A 95 6.19 -1.20 -6.21
C PHE A 95 7.40 -1.48 -7.11
N CYS A 96 8.04 -2.64 -6.95
CA CYS A 96 9.26 -2.96 -7.70
C CYS A 96 8.99 -3.08 -9.21
N HIS A 97 9.83 -2.47 -10.03
CA HIS A 97 9.77 -2.55 -11.50
C HIS A 97 10.73 -3.61 -12.08
N HIS A 98 11.51 -4.31 -11.26
CA HIS A 98 12.33 -5.42 -11.74
C HIS A 98 11.48 -6.65 -12.07
N VAL A 99 12.07 -7.57 -12.83
CA VAL A 99 11.46 -8.87 -13.13
C VAL A 99 11.46 -9.70 -11.85
N HIS A 100 10.29 -10.25 -11.51
CA HIS A 100 10.11 -11.17 -10.38
C HIS A 100 9.36 -12.40 -10.87
N GLU A 101 9.71 -13.55 -10.31
CA GLU A 101 8.95 -14.77 -10.52
C GLU A 101 7.53 -14.59 -9.97
N PRO A 102 6.47 -14.95 -10.72
CA PRO A 102 5.11 -14.89 -10.23
C PRO A 102 4.93 -15.81 -9.02
N GLU A 103 4.45 -15.24 -7.91
CA GLU A 103 3.95 -16.03 -6.80
C GLU A 103 2.74 -16.87 -7.26
N ILE A 104 2.84 -18.19 -7.13
CA ILE A 104 1.73 -19.11 -7.43
C ILE A 104 0.63 -18.86 -6.39
N LYS A 105 -0.41 -18.12 -6.79
CA LYS A 105 -1.57 -17.87 -5.95
C LYS A 105 -2.49 -19.09 -6.00
N LEU A 106 -2.91 -19.55 -4.82
CA LEU A 106 -3.95 -20.55 -4.74
C LEU A 106 -5.27 -20.01 -5.35
N ASP A 107 -5.79 -20.76 -6.31
CA ASP A 107 -7.07 -20.49 -6.93
C ASP A 107 -8.20 -20.44 -5.90
N LYS A 108 -9.30 -19.78 -6.27
CA LYS A 108 -10.48 -19.64 -5.38
C LYS A 108 -10.99 -20.99 -4.87
N ARG A 109 -10.87 -22.05 -5.69
CA ARG A 109 -11.22 -23.44 -5.32
C ARG A 109 -10.32 -23.98 -4.21
N HIS A 110 -9.03 -23.68 -4.24
CA HIS A 110 -8.05 -24.13 -3.24
C HIS A 110 -8.10 -23.31 -1.95
N ARG A 111 -8.66 -22.09 -1.98
CA ARG A 111 -8.83 -21.24 -0.80
C ARG A 111 -9.99 -21.63 0.11
N ALA A 112 -11.01 -22.32 -0.40
CA ALA A 112 -12.19 -22.74 0.38
C ALA A 112 -11.96 -24.02 1.21
N ALA A 113 -10.81 -24.67 1.05
CA ALA A 113 -10.49 -25.97 1.66
C ALA A 113 -9.50 -25.87 2.84
N VAL A 114 -9.23 -24.66 3.34
CA VAL A 114 -8.46 -24.36 4.56
C VAL A 114 -9.38 -23.71 5.57
#